data_AF-A0A9E6MZI6-F1
#
_entry.id   AF-A0A9E6MZI6-F1
#
_cell.length_a   1.000
_cell.length_b   1.000
_cell.length_c   1.000
_cell.angle_alpha   90.00
_cell.angle_beta   90.00
_cell.angle_gamma   90.00
#
_symmetry.space_group_name_H-M   'P 1'
#
loop_
_entity.id
_entity.type
_entity.pdbx_description
1 polymer ?
#
loop_
_entity_poly.entity_id
_entity_poly.type
_entity_poly.pdbx_seq_one_letter_code
_entity_poly.pdbx_strand_id
1 'polypeptide(L)'
;MGTESVYPLITLAFVLGLKHGLDADHLATIDGLTRFNTLAGRMRLARLCGFLFSLGHGVVVCIVAIAAGLLFHHTSAPSWLDDVGTLISEFFLLLLGSLNLYAVFSTPSHEMVQMIGIKGRWLNRLKNAGNPVLIALVGALFALSFDTLSQAAFFSVTATRFGGLVYALLLAMCFMIGMMVTDALNGLWISHLLQRADASARTTSRIMGITVALLSLTVAGLGLSRRFLPETVAWQEGHELLIGASVIVVVAGSFLFSLYRQQRSIASI
;
A
#
# COMPACT_ATOMS: atom_id res chain seq x y z
N MET A 1 -29.37 -27.81 -14.23
CA MET A 1 -28.76 -26.79 -13.36
C MET A 1 -27.26 -26.93 -13.52
N GLY A 2 -26.61 -25.97 -14.18
CA GLY A 2 -25.18 -26.04 -14.44
C GLY A 2 -24.41 -26.14 -13.13
N THR A 3 -23.42 -27.03 -13.08
CA THR A 3 -22.44 -27.09 -11.99
C THR A 3 -21.58 -25.83 -12.08
N GLU A 4 -22.10 -24.71 -11.61
CA GLU A 4 -21.31 -23.49 -11.41
C GLU A 4 -20.14 -23.88 -10.52
N SER A 5 -18.94 -23.91 -11.08
CA SER A 5 -17.74 -24.26 -10.33
C SER A 5 -17.22 -23.03 -9.60
N VAL A 6 -16.82 -23.15 -8.34
CA VAL A 6 -16.27 -22.03 -7.54
C VAL A 6 -14.84 -21.64 -7.99
N TYR A 7 -14.15 -22.52 -8.71
CA TYR A 7 -12.74 -22.35 -9.07
C TYR A 7 -12.42 -21.04 -9.82
N PRO A 8 -13.21 -20.57 -10.80
CA PRO A 8 -12.99 -19.29 -11.45
C PRO A 8 -13.05 -18.11 -10.48
N LEU A 9 -13.95 -18.15 -9.48
CA LEU A 9 -14.07 -17.10 -8.47
C LEU A 9 -12.87 -17.09 -7.52
N ILE A 10 -12.39 -18.26 -7.12
CA ILE A 10 -11.17 -18.39 -6.31
C ILE A 10 -9.96 -17.81 -7.06
N THR A 11 -9.79 -18.20 -8.32
CA THR A 11 -8.72 -17.67 -9.18
C THR A 11 -8.85 -16.15 -9.35
N LEU A 12 -10.07 -15.66 -9.60
CA LEU A 12 -10.33 -14.24 -9.74
C LEU A 12 -9.99 -13.49 -8.44
N ALA A 13 -10.46 -13.96 -7.29
CA ALA A 13 -10.16 -13.34 -5.99
C ALA A 13 -8.65 -13.30 -5.72
N PHE A 14 -7.93 -14.38 -6.02
CA PHE A 14 -6.47 -14.41 -5.90
C PHE A 14 -5.78 -13.39 -6.82
N VAL A 15 -6.18 -13.30 -8.09
CA VAL A 15 -5.63 -12.34 -9.06
C VAL A 15 -5.98 -10.90 -8.68
N LEU A 16 -7.19 -10.65 -8.18
CA LEU A 16 -7.58 -9.34 -7.64
C LEU A 16 -6.71 -8.97 -6.44
N GLY A 17 -6.38 -9.93 -5.57
CA GLY A 17 -5.45 -9.74 -4.45
C GLY A 17 -4.05 -9.37 -4.92
N LEU A 18 -3.51 -10.09 -5.91
CA LEU A 18 -2.23 -9.76 -6.53
C LEU A 18 -2.24 -8.33 -7.09
N LYS A 19 -3.28 -7.97 -7.84
CA LYS A 19 -3.46 -6.62 -8.40
C LYS A 19 -3.50 -5.58 -7.28
N HIS A 20 -4.28 -5.81 -6.23
CA HIS A 20 -4.47 -4.84 -5.15
C HIS A 20 -3.16 -4.55 -4.39
N GLY A 21 -2.34 -5.58 -4.12
CA GLY A 21 -1.02 -5.35 -3.53
C GLY A 21 -0.03 -4.58 -4.43
N LEU A 22 -0.33 -4.44 -5.73
CA LEU A 22 0.43 -3.60 -6.65
C LEU A 22 -0.11 -2.18 -6.76
N ASP A 23 -1.18 -1.85 -6.02
CA ASP A 23 -1.70 -0.50 -6.00
C ASP A 23 -0.67 0.47 -5.39
N ALA A 24 -0.72 1.71 -5.89
CA ALA A 24 0.30 2.71 -5.65
C ALA A 24 0.48 3.07 -4.16
N ASP A 25 -0.62 3.01 -3.42
CA ASP A 25 -0.72 3.31 -1.99
C ASP A 25 -0.09 2.20 -1.13
N HIS A 26 -0.30 0.92 -1.48
CA HIS A 26 0.39 -0.23 -0.89
C HIS A 26 1.90 -0.14 -1.14
N LEU A 27 2.31 0.05 -2.40
CA LEU A 27 3.72 0.15 -2.78
C LEU A 27 4.41 1.30 -2.03
N ALA A 28 3.80 2.49 -2.00
CA ALA A 28 4.34 3.67 -1.32
C ALA A 28 4.50 3.45 0.19
N THR A 29 3.49 2.87 0.83
CA THR A 29 3.46 2.68 2.28
C THR A 29 4.44 1.61 2.73
N ILE A 30 4.47 0.46 2.03
CA ILE A 30 5.40 -0.64 2.32
C ILE A 30 6.85 -0.19 2.09
N ASP A 31 7.14 0.56 1.02
CA ASP A 31 8.47 1.10 0.77
C ASP A 31 8.90 2.03 1.92
N GLY A 32 8.03 2.96 2.32
CA GLY A 32 8.27 3.85 3.46
C GLY A 32 8.59 3.11 4.76
N LEU A 33 7.78 2.10 5.13
CA LEU A 33 7.98 1.30 6.33
C LEU A 33 9.25 0.42 6.25
N THR A 34 9.53 -0.17 5.08
CA THR A 34 10.71 -1.00 4.84
C THR A 34 11.99 -0.19 4.95
N ARG A 35 12.00 1.01 4.38
CA ARG A 35 13.14 1.93 4.44
C ARG A 35 13.36 2.47 5.84
N PHE A 36 12.31 2.85 6.56
CA PHE A 36 12.41 3.28 7.96
C PHE A 36 13.08 2.20 8.81
N ASN A 37 12.65 0.95 8.68
CA ASN A 37 13.20 -0.16 9.46
C ASN A 37 14.60 -0.57 9.01
N THR A 38 14.93 -0.45 7.73
CA THR A 38 16.30 -0.64 7.22
C THR A 38 17.26 0.38 7.83
N LEU A 39 16.90 1.68 7.81
CA LEU A 39 17.72 2.76 8.37
C LEU A 39 17.85 2.69 9.90
N ALA A 40 16.85 2.13 10.58
CA ALA A 40 16.89 1.85 12.02
C ALA A 40 17.71 0.59 12.39
N GLY A 41 18.35 -0.09 11.41
CA GLY A 41 19.13 -1.31 11.62
C GLY A 41 18.29 -2.58 11.85
N ARG A 42 16.97 -2.53 11.63
CA ARG A 42 16.00 -3.62 11.91
C ARG A 42 15.74 -4.46 10.67
N MET A 43 16.78 -5.11 10.16
CA MET A 43 16.74 -5.75 8.83
C MET A 43 15.70 -6.87 8.70
N ARG A 44 15.49 -7.66 9.77
CA ARG A 44 14.44 -8.71 9.77
C ARG A 44 13.05 -8.11 9.61
N LEU A 45 12.78 -6.99 10.29
CA LEU A 45 11.49 -6.33 10.22
C LEU A 45 11.28 -5.66 8.87
N ALA A 46 12.33 -5.03 8.30
CA ALA A 46 12.28 -4.46 6.97
C ALA A 46 11.81 -5.48 5.91
N ARG A 47 12.41 -6.68 5.91
CA ARG A 47 12.03 -7.79 5.01
C ARG A 47 10.58 -8.24 5.15
N LEU A 48 10.02 -8.13 6.36
CA LEU A 48 8.66 -8.56 6.68
C LEU A 48 7.63 -7.44 6.58
N CYS A 49 8.01 -6.21 6.25
CA CYS A 49 7.09 -5.07 6.27
C CYS A 49 5.87 -5.30 5.38
N GLY A 50 6.08 -5.74 4.13
CA GLY A 50 4.97 -6.00 3.21
C GLY A 50 4.07 -7.17 3.64
N PHE A 51 4.65 -8.25 4.15
CA PHE A 51 3.87 -9.37 4.70
C PHE A 51 3.02 -8.94 5.91
N LEU A 52 3.59 -8.18 6.84
CA LEU A 52 2.87 -7.73 8.04
C LEU A 52 1.77 -6.73 7.68
N PHE A 53 2.04 -5.83 6.74
CA PHE A 53 1.06 -4.87 6.22
C PHE A 53 -0.13 -5.60 5.59
N SER A 54 0.12 -6.47 4.61
CA SER A 54 -0.93 -7.28 3.95
C SER A 54 -1.67 -8.21 4.89
N LEU A 55 -1.01 -8.76 5.91
CA LEU A 55 -1.68 -9.57 6.93
C LEU A 55 -2.70 -8.76 7.73
N GLY A 56 -2.29 -7.57 8.22
CA GLY A 56 -3.21 -6.69 8.94
C GLY A 56 -4.36 -6.20 8.06
N HIS A 57 -4.05 -5.83 6.81
CA HIS A 57 -5.05 -5.45 5.82
C HIS A 57 -6.03 -6.60 5.57
N GLY A 58 -5.52 -7.79 5.23
CA GLY A 58 -6.30 -8.98 4.90
C GLY A 58 -7.21 -9.48 6.03
N VAL A 59 -6.79 -9.35 7.29
CA VAL A 59 -7.63 -9.65 8.45
C VAL A 59 -8.89 -8.76 8.45
N VAL A 60 -8.74 -7.46 8.18
CA VAL A 60 -9.88 -6.55 8.08
C VAL A 60 -10.77 -6.92 6.90
N VAL A 61 -10.20 -7.27 5.74
CA VAL A 61 -10.98 -7.76 4.58
C VAL A 61 -11.83 -8.97 4.94
N CYS A 62 -11.25 -9.94 5.64
CA CYS A 62 -11.97 -11.14 6.09
C CYS A 62 -13.11 -10.78 7.06
N ILE A 63 -12.87 -9.88 8.00
CA ILE A 63 -13.88 -9.41 8.95
C ILE A 63 -15.01 -8.70 8.21
N VAL A 64 -14.71 -7.82 7.26
CA VAL A 64 -15.71 -7.10 6.46
C VAL A 64 -16.49 -8.06 5.58
N ALA A 65 -15.85 -9.04 4.94
CA ALA A 65 -16.53 -10.05 4.13
C ALA A 65 -17.53 -10.88 4.96
N ILE A 66 -17.14 -11.26 6.18
CA ILE A 66 -18.03 -11.95 7.13
C ILE A 66 -19.16 -11.02 7.56
N ALA A 67 -18.85 -9.80 7.99
CA ALA A 67 -19.83 -8.83 8.45
C ALA A 67 -20.86 -8.51 7.35
N ALA A 68 -20.41 -8.35 6.10
CA ALA A 68 -21.29 -8.15 4.96
C ALA A 68 -22.14 -9.38 4.66
N GLY A 69 -21.58 -10.58 4.81
CA GLY A 69 -22.34 -11.83 4.69
C GLY A 69 -23.43 -11.98 5.75
N LEU A 70 -23.24 -11.42 6.94
CA LEU A 70 -24.22 -11.52 8.03
C LEU A 70 -25.24 -10.38 8.05
N LEU A 71 -24.80 -9.15 7.76
CA LEU A 71 -25.57 -7.93 7.95
C LEU A 71 -26.22 -7.41 6.67
N PHE A 72 -25.61 -7.68 5.51
CA PHE A 72 -25.94 -7.03 4.23
C PHE A 72 -26.48 -8.01 3.20
N HIS A 73 -27.11 -9.10 3.65
CA HIS A 73 -27.70 -10.15 2.80
C HIS A 73 -28.54 -9.58 1.63
N HIS A 74 -29.20 -8.42 1.82
CA HIS A 74 -29.99 -7.72 0.79
C HIS A 74 -29.91 -6.17 0.84
N THR A 75 -28.98 -5.61 1.61
CA THR A 75 -28.90 -4.16 1.85
C THR A 75 -27.51 -3.66 1.51
N SER A 76 -27.40 -2.63 0.68
CA SER A 76 -26.12 -1.99 0.40
C SER A 76 -25.47 -1.50 1.70
N ALA A 77 -24.15 -1.55 1.77
CA ALA A 77 -23.42 -0.95 2.89
C ALA A 77 -23.80 0.55 3.01
N PRO A 78 -23.92 1.09 4.23
CA PRO A 78 -24.19 2.51 4.43
C PRO A 78 -23.12 3.39 3.78
N SER A 79 -23.54 4.40 3.02
CA SER A 79 -22.64 5.30 2.27
C SER A 79 -21.63 6.06 3.13
N TRP A 80 -21.90 6.25 4.44
CA TRP A 80 -20.97 6.90 5.35
C TRP A 80 -19.73 6.05 5.65
N LEU A 81 -19.79 4.72 5.50
CA LEU A 81 -18.61 3.87 5.63
C LEU A 81 -17.61 4.13 4.50
N ASP A 82 -18.11 4.40 3.30
CA ASP A 82 -17.30 4.73 2.12
C ASP A 82 -16.56 6.05 2.33
N ASP A 83 -17.25 7.05 2.88
CA ASP A 83 -16.67 8.35 3.24
C ASP A 83 -15.55 8.20 4.27
N VAL A 84 -15.79 7.43 5.33
CA VAL A 84 -14.80 7.22 6.40
C VAL A 84 -13.57 6.49 5.88
N GLY A 85 -13.76 5.45 5.07
CA GLY A 85 -12.67 4.69 4.47
C GLY A 85 -11.77 5.51 3.58
N THR A 86 -12.39 6.30 2.70
CA THR A 86 -11.68 7.21 1.79
C THR A 86 -10.92 8.29 2.56
N LEU A 87 -11.56 8.92 3.57
CA LEU A 87 -10.92 9.94 4.40
C LEU A 87 -9.72 9.40 5.17
N ILE A 88 -9.80 8.17 5.71
CA ILE A 88 -8.68 7.54 6.42
C ILE A 88 -7.52 7.31 5.46
N SER A 89 -7.75 6.74 4.27
CA SER A 89 -6.70 6.48 3.29
C SER A 89 -6.04 7.77 2.78
N GLU A 90 -6.85 8.77 2.42
CA GLU A 90 -6.37 10.10 2.01
C GLU A 90 -5.53 10.77 3.09
N PHE A 91 -5.99 10.72 4.35
CA PHE A 91 -5.26 11.28 5.48
C PHE A 91 -3.89 10.60 5.66
N PHE A 92 -3.83 9.27 5.61
CA PHE A 92 -2.58 8.53 5.77
C PHE A 92 -1.61 8.78 4.61
N LEU A 93 -2.10 8.85 3.37
CA LEU A 93 -1.27 9.15 2.21
C LEU A 93 -0.76 10.60 2.19
N LEU A 94 -1.60 11.58 2.57
CA LEU A 94 -1.17 12.96 2.76
C LEU A 94 -0.12 13.06 3.87
N LEU A 95 -0.33 12.37 4.99
CA LEU A 95 0.59 12.35 6.11
C LEU A 95 1.92 11.72 5.71
N LEU A 96 1.89 10.53 5.09
CA LEU A 96 3.08 9.81 4.63
C LEU A 96 3.84 10.64 3.58
N GLY A 97 3.12 11.22 2.62
CA GLY A 97 3.69 12.07 1.59
C GLY A 97 4.36 13.32 2.16
N SER A 98 3.67 14.01 3.07
CA SER A 98 4.18 15.23 3.72
C SER A 98 5.38 14.95 4.63
N LEU A 99 5.34 13.86 5.40
CA LEU A 99 6.46 13.45 6.26
C LEU A 99 7.68 13.07 5.43
N ASN A 100 7.50 12.36 4.31
CA ASN A 100 8.60 12.04 3.41
C ASN A 100 9.20 13.30 2.77
N LEU A 101 8.35 14.24 2.34
CA LEU A 101 8.78 15.48 1.74
C LEU A 101 9.54 16.37 2.73
N TYR A 102 9.01 16.53 3.95
CA TYR A 102 9.70 17.23 5.03
C TYR A 102 11.05 16.57 5.35
N ALA A 103 11.13 15.22 5.38
CA ALA A 103 12.37 14.52 5.68
C ALA A 103 13.47 14.86 4.65
N VAL A 104 13.09 14.91 3.37
CA VAL A 104 13.99 15.26 2.28
C VAL A 104 14.49 16.70 2.40
N PHE A 105 13.60 17.66 2.69
CA PHE A 105 13.96 19.08 2.79
C PHE A 105 14.69 19.44 4.09
N SER A 106 14.40 18.74 5.19
CA SER A 106 14.98 19.03 6.50
C SER A 106 16.34 18.38 6.71
N THR A 107 16.70 17.39 5.89
CA THR A 107 18.04 16.81 5.94
C THR A 107 19.00 17.68 5.12
N PRO A 108 20.17 18.08 5.65
CA PRO A 108 21.21 18.75 4.87
C PRO A 108 21.80 17.87 3.75
N SER A 109 22.23 18.46 2.63
CA SER A 109 22.65 17.76 1.40
C SER A 109 23.78 16.74 1.58
N HIS A 110 24.59 16.88 2.61
CA HIS A 110 25.72 16.02 2.95
C HIS A 110 25.36 14.85 3.88
N GLU A 111 24.14 14.80 4.43
CA GLU A 111 23.67 13.73 5.31
C GLU A 111 22.69 12.80 4.60
N MET A 112 22.70 11.52 5.02
CA MET A 112 21.65 10.59 4.63
C MET A 112 20.32 11.11 5.15
N VAL A 113 19.30 11.17 4.29
CA VAL A 113 17.93 11.47 4.71
C VAL A 113 17.51 10.38 5.68
N GLN A 114 17.61 10.70 6.97
CA GLN A 114 16.90 9.97 8.00
C GLN A 114 15.46 10.43 7.87
N MET A 115 14.61 9.54 7.36
CA MET A 115 13.17 9.78 7.42
C MET A 115 12.82 10.09 8.86
N ILE A 116 12.05 11.15 9.04
CA ILE A 116 11.69 11.68 10.35
C ILE A 116 11.06 10.55 11.18
N GLY A 117 11.84 9.90 12.03
CA GLY A 117 11.34 9.60 13.36
C GLY A 117 11.16 10.96 13.99
N ILE A 118 9.91 11.44 14.08
CA ILE A 118 9.54 12.77 14.59
C ILE A 118 10.49 13.13 15.73
N LYS A 119 11.46 14.00 15.45
CA LYS A 119 12.41 14.52 16.42
C LYS A 119 11.66 15.51 17.29
N GLY A 120 10.79 14.95 18.14
CA GLY A 120 10.16 15.60 19.26
C GLY A 120 10.35 14.67 20.44
N ARG A 121 10.85 15.20 21.57
CA ARG A 121 11.01 14.47 22.85
C ARG A 121 9.75 13.65 23.24
N TRP A 122 8.59 14.02 22.72
CA TRP A 122 7.31 13.33 22.84
C TRP A 122 7.22 11.96 22.14
N LEU A 123 7.89 11.76 21.00
CA LEU A 123 7.91 10.49 20.25
C LEU A 123 9.13 9.60 20.55
N ASN A 124 9.98 9.96 21.52
CA ASN A 124 10.99 9.03 22.03
C ASN A 124 10.33 7.81 22.72
N ARG A 125 9.02 7.90 23.02
CA ARG A 125 8.14 6.78 23.41
C ARG A 125 7.57 5.99 22.21
N LEU A 126 7.55 6.55 21.01
CA LEU A 126 7.25 5.86 19.72
C LEU A 126 8.51 5.29 19.05
N LYS A 127 9.56 5.00 19.83
CA LYS A 127 10.56 3.98 19.46
C LYS A 127 9.93 2.61 19.07
N ASN A 128 8.63 2.46 19.31
CA ASN A 128 7.73 1.38 18.91
C ASN A 128 7.34 1.31 17.42
N ALA A 129 7.83 2.19 16.53
CA ALA A 129 7.67 1.98 15.08
C ALA A 129 8.49 0.77 14.54
N GLY A 130 9.23 0.06 15.40
CA GLY A 130 9.82 -1.25 15.13
C GLY A 130 9.00 -2.42 15.65
N ASN A 131 7.74 -2.18 16.02
CA ASN A 131 6.83 -3.22 16.43
C ASN A 131 6.12 -3.79 15.20
N PRO A 132 6.22 -5.11 14.92
CA PRO A 132 5.48 -5.75 13.82
C PRO A 132 3.98 -5.49 13.86
N VAL A 133 3.41 -5.31 15.07
CA VAL A 133 2.00 -4.98 15.27
C VAL A 133 1.63 -3.62 14.67
N LEU A 134 2.53 -2.63 14.72
CA LEU A 134 2.23 -1.30 14.16
C LEU A 134 2.18 -1.35 12.63
N ILE A 135 3.05 -2.14 12.00
CA ILE A 135 3.05 -2.34 10.54
C ILE A 135 1.73 -3.00 10.12
N ALA A 136 1.30 -4.04 10.84
CA ALA A 136 0.02 -4.69 10.60
C ALA A 136 -1.16 -3.75 10.86
N LEU A 137 -1.10 -2.93 11.91
CA LEU A 137 -2.15 -1.95 12.21
C LEU A 137 -2.27 -0.89 11.12
N VAL A 138 -1.16 -0.42 10.56
CA VAL A 138 -1.20 0.49 9.40
C VAL A 138 -1.88 -0.20 8.22
N GLY A 139 -1.54 -1.45 7.91
CA GLY A 139 -2.24 -2.22 6.88
C GLY A 139 -3.74 -2.39 7.16
N ALA A 140 -4.11 -2.67 8.40
CA ALA A 140 -5.51 -2.78 8.83
C ALA A 140 -6.29 -1.47 8.65
N LEU A 141 -5.66 -0.32 8.90
CA LEU A 141 -6.26 0.99 8.67
C LEU A 141 -6.43 1.29 7.17
N PHE A 142 -5.49 0.86 6.33
CA PHE A 142 -5.59 0.97 4.87
C PHE A 142 -6.73 0.11 4.28
N ALA A 143 -7.00 -1.05 4.88
CA ALA A 143 -8.10 -1.92 4.48
C ALA A 143 -9.49 -1.33 4.70
N LEU A 144 -9.61 -0.21 5.41
CA LEU A 144 -10.87 0.50 5.54
C LEU A 144 -11.23 1.29 4.28
N SER A 145 -10.36 1.33 3.26
CA SER A 145 -10.59 2.07 2.01
C SER A 145 -11.78 1.53 1.17
N PHE A 146 -12.28 2.39 0.27
CA PHE A 146 -13.43 2.11 -0.59
C PHE A 146 -13.26 0.87 -1.47
N ASP A 147 -12.09 0.68 -2.08
CA ASP A 147 -11.83 -0.45 -2.97
C ASP A 147 -11.91 -1.78 -2.20
N THR A 148 -11.38 -1.80 -0.98
CA THR A 148 -11.37 -2.99 -0.13
C THR A 148 -12.78 -3.34 0.39
N LEU A 149 -13.56 -2.34 0.83
CA LEU A 149 -14.94 -2.53 1.28
C LEU A 149 -15.84 -3.07 0.15
N SER A 150 -15.70 -2.48 -1.04
CA SER A 150 -16.45 -2.89 -2.24
C SER A 150 -16.10 -4.31 -2.68
N GLN A 151 -14.82 -4.68 -2.65
CA GLN A 151 -14.36 -6.04 -2.98
C GLN A 151 -14.82 -7.07 -1.94
N ALA A 152 -14.76 -6.75 -0.65
CA ALA A 152 -15.26 -7.61 0.42
C ALA A 152 -16.78 -7.84 0.31
N ALA A 153 -17.53 -6.78 -0.01
CA ALA A 153 -18.96 -6.88 -0.28
C ALA A 153 -19.26 -7.75 -1.52
N PHE A 154 -18.47 -7.60 -2.59
CA PHE A 154 -18.57 -8.45 -3.78
C PHE A 154 -18.36 -9.92 -3.43
N PHE A 155 -17.32 -10.27 -2.66
CA PHE A 155 -17.09 -11.65 -2.22
C PHE A 155 -18.28 -12.22 -1.45
N SER A 156 -18.87 -11.42 -0.55
CA SER A 156 -20.06 -11.81 0.21
C SER A 156 -21.25 -12.12 -0.71
N VAL A 157 -21.60 -11.18 -1.61
CA VAL A 157 -22.76 -11.31 -2.50
C VAL A 157 -22.59 -12.51 -3.44
N THR A 158 -21.42 -12.66 -4.05
CA THR A 158 -21.17 -13.78 -4.97
C THR A 158 -21.17 -15.12 -4.25
N ALA A 159 -20.66 -15.17 -3.02
CA ALA A 159 -20.61 -16.38 -2.22
C ALA A 159 -21.99 -16.93 -1.81
N THR A 160 -23.03 -16.09 -1.74
CA THR A 160 -24.41 -16.56 -1.44
C THR A 160 -24.89 -17.63 -2.43
N ARG A 161 -24.40 -17.63 -3.68
CA ARG A 161 -24.74 -18.62 -4.70
C ARG A 161 -24.07 -19.99 -4.55
N PHE A 162 -23.00 -20.08 -3.75
CA PHE A 162 -22.14 -21.28 -3.66
C PHE A 162 -22.11 -21.92 -2.27
N GLY A 163 -22.66 -21.26 -1.25
CA GLY A 163 -22.68 -21.77 0.13
C GLY A 163 -22.56 -20.70 1.21
N GLY A 164 -22.74 -19.42 0.87
CA GLY A 164 -22.85 -18.32 1.82
C GLY A 164 -21.53 -17.96 2.49
N LEU A 165 -21.57 -17.74 3.80
CA LEU A 165 -20.48 -17.14 4.58
C LEU A 165 -19.12 -17.85 4.42
N VAL A 166 -19.12 -19.19 4.34
CA VAL A 166 -17.89 -19.98 4.20
C VAL A 166 -17.17 -19.65 2.89
N TYR A 167 -17.92 -19.49 1.80
CA TYR A 167 -17.36 -19.12 0.51
C TYR A 167 -16.93 -17.65 0.47
N ALA A 168 -17.62 -16.75 1.19
CA ALA A 168 -17.20 -15.36 1.30
C ALA A 168 -15.82 -15.25 1.98
N LEU A 169 -15.65 -16.00 3.08
CA LEU A 169 -14.38 -16.08 3.79
C LEU A 169 -13.29 -16.76 2.94
N LEU A 170 -13.63 -17.82 2.20
CA LEU A 170 -12.70 -18.48 1.28
C LEU A 170 -12.18 -17.49 0.23
N LEU A 171 -13.07 -16.73 -0.41
CA LEU A 171 -12.69 -15.74 -1.43
C LEU A 171 -11.84 -14.61 -0.81
N ALA A 172 -12.22 -14.11 0.37
CA ALA A 172 -11.44 -13.09 1.09
C ALA A 172 -10.04 -13.60 1.50
N MET A 173 -9.93 -14.86 1.92
CA MET A 173 -8.65 -15.51 2.25
C MET A 173 -7.79 -15.68 0.99
N CYS A 174 -8.37 -16.10 -0.13
CA CYS A 174 -7.64 -16.21 -1.40
C CYS A 174 -7.15 -14.84 -1.89
N PHE A 175 -7.98 -13.81 -1.76
CA PHE A 175 -7.60 -12.42 -2.02
C PHE A 175 -6.44 -11.97 -1.13
N MET A 176 -6.55 -12.20 0.19
CA MET A 176 -5.49 -11.90 1.15
C MET A 176 -4.18 -12.60 0.77
N ILE A 177 -4.22 -13.90 0.43
CA ILE A 177 -3.02 -14.66 0.03
C ILE A 177 -2.40 -14.06 -1.24
N GLY A 178 -3.20 -13.69 -2.23
CA GLY A 178 -2.73 -13.01 -3.44
C GLY A 178 -1.98 -11.72 -3.11
N MET A 179 -2.59 -10.84 -2.34
CA MET A 179 -1.99 -9.58 -1.90
C MET A 179 -0.72 -9.79 -1.05
N MET A 180 -0.71 -10.79 -0.16
CA MET A 180 0.46 -11.12 0.65
C MET A 180 1.68 -11.50 -0.21
N VAL A 181 1.47 -12.13 -1.37
CA VAL A 181 2.57 -12.46 -2.29
C VAL A 181 3.22 -11.19 -2.84
N THR A 182 2.43 -10.27 -3.42
CA THR A 182 2.96 -9.04 -4.03
C THR A 182 3.55 -8.11 -2.99
N ASP A 183 2.86 -7.91 -1.87
CA ASP A 183 3.33 -7.04 -0.78
C ASP A 183 4.61 -7.59 -0.14
N ALA A 184 4.68 -8.89 0.15
CA ALA A 184 5.90 -9.49 0.72
C ALA A 184 7.08 -9.41 -0.27
N LEU A 185 6.85 -9.67 -1.56
CA LEU A 185 7.87 -9.50 -2.59
C LEU A 185 8.37 -8.05 -2.63
N ASN A 186 7.49 -7.06 -2.55
CA ASN A 186 7.86 -5.65 -2.51
C ASN A 186 8.77 -5.35 -1.29
N GLY A 187 8.35 -5.73 -0.08
CA GLY A 187 9.15 -5.52 1.14
C GLY A 187 10.52 -6.23 1.10
N LEU A 188 10.56 -7.47 0.62
CA LEU A 188 11.80 -8.22 0.43
C LEU A 188 12.72 -7.53 -0.58
N TRP A 189 12.17 -7.15 -1.74
CA TRP A 189 12.89 -6.51 -2.83
C TRP A 189 13.50 -5.18 -2.39
N ILE A 190 12.72 -4.29 -1.78
CA ILE A 190 13.19 -2.99 -1.28
C ILE A 190 14.27 -3.18 -0.21
N SER A 191 14.07 -4.08 0.75
CA SER A 191 15.06 -4.33 1.81
C SER A 191 16.39 -4.85 1.25
N HIS A 192 16.35 -5.67 0.19
CA HIS A 192 17.54 -6.20 -0.47
C HIS A 192 18.28 -5.14 -1.27
N LEU A 193 17.54 -4.28 -1.98
CA LEU A 193 18.11 -3.14 -2.70
C LEU A 193 18.81 -2.15 -1.77
N LEU A 194 18.19 -1.83 -0.63
CA LEU A 194 18.76 -0.91 0.34
C LEU A 194 20.06 -1.43 0.97
N GLN A 195 20.17 -2.75 1.18
CA GLN A 195 21.41 -3.39 1.68
C GLN A 195 22.58 -3.30 0.70
N ARG A 196 22.33 -3.21 -0.62
CA ARG A 196 23.39 -3.13 -1.64
C ARG A 196 23.87 -1.71 -1.91
N ALA A 197 23.24 -0.69 -1.33
CA ALA A 197 23.45 0.71 -1.67
C ALA A 197 24.57 1.42 -0.88
N ASP A 198 25.46 0.69 -0.21
CA ASP A 198 26.30 1.18 0.92
C ASP A 198 27.32 2.30 0.62
N ALA A 199 27.57 2.72 -0.63
CA ALA A 199 28.43 3.89 -0.92
C ALA A 199 27.70 5.06 -1.63
N SER A 200 26.57 4.80 -2.30
CA SER A 200 25.73 5.80 -3.00
C SER A 200 24.44 6.14 -2.22
N ALA A 201 24.32 5.62 -0.99
CA ALA A 201 23.10 5.62 -0.18
C ALA A 201 22.45 7.00 0.02
N ARG A 202 23.20 8.11 -0.02
CA ARG A 202 22.67 9.46 0.24
C ARG A 202 21.75 9.98 -0.86
N THR A 203 22.20 9.93 -2.10
CA THR A 203 21.45 10.47 -3.25
C THR A 203 20.27 9.55 -3.60
N THR A 204 20.49 8.24 -3.56
CA THR A 204 19.43 7.23 -3.77
C THR A 204 18.33 7.34 -2.72
N SER A 205 18.68 7.54 -1.45
CA SER A 205 17.73 7.74 -0.35
C SER A 205 16.89 9.01 -0.54
N ARG A 206 17.48 10.12 -1.02
CA ARG A 206 16.71 11.33 -1.37
C ARG A 206 15.75 11.11 -2.52
N ILE A 207 16.23 10.52 -3.62
CA ILE A 207 15.42 10.27 -4.82
C ILE A 207 14.23 9.37 -4.45
N MET A 208 14.47 8.27 -3.74
CA MET A 208 13.38 7.37 -3.30
C MET A 208 12.40 8.06 -2.35
N GLY A 209 12.87 8.88 -1.41
CA GLY A 209 12.00 9.66 -0.52
C GLY A 209 11.13 10.67 -1.27
N ILE A 210 11.67 11.32 -2.30
CA ILE A 210 10.91 12.21 -3.19
C ILE A 210 9.90 11.40 -4.01
N THR A 211 10.29 10.25 -4.57
CA THR A 211 9.39 9.38 -5.33
C THR A 211 8.19 8.96 -4.49
N VAL A 212 8.41 8.44 -3.28
CA VAL A 212 7.32 8.05 -2.36
C VAL A 212 6.47 9.24 -1.97
N ALA A 213 7.09 10.40 -1.68
CA ALA A 213 6.37 11.62 -1.32
C ALA A 213 5.44 12.07 -2.46
N LEU A 214 5.99 12.20 -3.67
CA LEU A 214 5.23 12.61 -4.85
C LEU A 214 4.14 11.61 -5.18
N LEU A 215 4.43 10.30 -5.09
CA LEU A 215 3.45 9.26 -5.34
C LEU A 215 2.29 9.34 -4.35
N SER A 216 2.59 9.39 -3.04
CA SER A 216 1.57 9.45 -1.98
C SER A 216 0.73 10.72 -2.09
N LEU A 217 1.36 11.88 -2.34
CA LEU A 217 0.66 13.15 -2.51
C LEU A 217 -0.18 13.20 -3.79
N THR A 218 0.29 12.57 -4.88
CA THR A 218 -0.47 12.49 -6.13
C THR A 218 -1.71 11.62 -5.94
N VAL A 219 -1.56 10.43 -5.35
CA VAL A 219 -2.69 9.52 -5.10
C VAL A 219 -3.71 10.16 -4.14
N ALA A 220 -3.25 10.77 -3.06
CA ALA A 220 -4.14 11.47 -2.14
C ALA A 220 -4.81 12.70 -2.78
N GLY A 221 -4.08 13.44 -3.62
CA GLY A 221 -4.62 14.57 -4.37
C GLY A 221 -5.69 14.15 -5.38
N LEU A 222 -5.52 13.01 -6.04
CA LEU A 222 -6.53 12.43 -6.93
C LEU A 222 -7.77 11.98 -6.14
N GLY A 223 -7.60 11.39 -4.94
CA GLY A 223 -8.71 11.10 -4.03
C GLY A 223 -9.49 12.35 -3.66
N LEU A 224 -8.79 13.39 -3.17
CA LEU A 224 -9.40 14.68 -2.85
C LEU A 224 -10.10 15.32 -4.06
N SER A 225 -9.52 15.23 -5.25
CA SER A 225 -10.12 15.82 -6.44
C SER A 225 -11.43 15.15 -6.80
N ARG A 226 -11.56 13.82 -6.64
CA ARG A 226 -12.84 13.11 -6.82
C ARG A 226 -13.93 13.65 -5.88
N ARG A 227 -13.54 14.00 -4.64
CA ARG A 227 -14.48 14.48 -3.61
C ARG A 227 -14.91 15.94 -3.81
N PHE A 228 -13.99 16.82 -4.20
CA PHE A 228 -14.25 18.26 -4.29
C PHE A 228 -14.53 18.77 -5.71
N LEU A 229 -14.13 18.01 -6.75
CA LEU A 229 -14.28 18.38 -8.16
C LEU A 229 -15.00 17.26 -8.93
N PRO A 230 -16.35 17.18 -8.86
CA PRO A 230 -17.12 16.12 -9.52
C PRO A 230 -16.91 16.04 -11.05
N GLU A 231 -16.55 17.16 -11.69
CA GLU A 231 -16.15 17.24 -13.11
C GLU A 231 -14.93 16.34 -13.44
N THR A 232 -14.07 16.05 -12.46
CA THR A 232 -12.85 15.25 -12.66
C THR A 232 -13.11 13.74 -12.60
N VAL A 233 -14.23 13.31 -12.01
CA VAL A 233 -14.55 11.89 -11.81
C VAL A 233 -14.75 11.18 -13.15
N ALA A 234 -15.53 11.77 -14.05
CA ALA A 234 -15.81 11.19 -15.38
C ALA A 234 -14.53 11.08 -16.24
N TRP A 235 -13.59 12.02 -16.11
CA TRP A 235 -12.31 11.94 -16.80
C TRP A 235 -11.41 10.85 -16.19
N GLN A 236 -11.40 10.72 -14.87
CA GLN A 236 -10.56 9.74 -14.18
C GLN A 236 -11.01 8.29 -14.39
N GLU A 237 -12.32 7.99 -14.38
CA GLU A 237 -12.85 6.64 -14.65
C GLU A 237 -12.40 6.09 -16.01
N GLY A 238 -12.24 6.96 -17.03
CA GLY A 238 -11.75 6.56 -18.35
C GLY A 238 -10.23 6.39 -18.45
N HIS A 239 -9.45 6.87 -17.46
CA HIS A 239 -7.99 6.94 -17.52
C HIS A 239 -7.29 6.18 -16.39
N GLU A 240 -8.00 5.43 -15.55
CA GLU A 240 -7.42 4.74 -14.39
C GLU A 240 -6.20 3.86 -14.74
N LEU A 241 -6.29 3.15 -15.87
CA LEU A 241 -5.24 2.27 -16.36
C LEU A 241 -4.00 3.05 -16.82
N LEU A 242 -4.20 4.22 -17.44
CA LEU A 242 -3.13 5.14 -17.83
C LEU A 242 -2.50 5.81 -16.62
N ILE A 243 -3.30 6.21 -15.63
CA ILE A 243 -2.81 6.80 -14.38
C ILE A 243 -1.95 5.78 -13.62
N GLY A 244 -2.46 4.56 -13.43
CA GLY A 244 -1.71 3.46 -12.81
C GLY A 244 -0.41 3.11 -13.57
N ALA A 245 -0.47 3.01 -14.90
CA ALA A 245 0.70 2.78 -15.72
C ALA A 245 1.72 3.93 -15.62
N SER A 246 1.26 5.18 -15.60
CA SER A 246 2.13 6.35 -15.48
C SER A 246 2.87 6.38 -14.13
N VAL A 247 2.18 6.02 -13.04
CA VAL A 247 2.78 5.85 -11.72
C VAL A 247 3.87 4.79 -11.75
N ILE A 248 3.58 3.61 -12.31
CA ILE A 248 4.55 2.51 -12.39
C ILE A 248 5.76 2.93 -13.22
N VAL A 249 5.54 3.61 -14.36
CA VAL A 249 6.61 4.12 -15.22
C VAL A 249 7.46 5.17 -14.52
N VAL A 250 6.86 6.08 -13.75
CA VAL A 250 7.59 7.11 -12.98
C VAL A 250 8.40 6.47 -11.87
N VAL A 251 7.84 5.51 -11.13
CA VAL A 251 8.55 4.77 -10.09
C VAL A 251 9.71 3.97 -10.71
N ALA A 252 9.43 3.15 -11.72
CA ALA A 252 10.45 2.36 -12.42
C ALA A 252 11.51 3.24 -13.10
N GLY A 253 11.13 4.36 -13.68
CA GLY A 253 12.02 5.31 -14.34
C GLY A 253 12.93 6.04 -13.36
N SER A 254 12.37 6.57 -12.25
CA SER A 254 13.17 7.17 -11.18
C SER A 254 14.16 6.18 -10.57
N PHE A 255 13.76 4.91 -10.50
CA PHE A 255 14.58 3.82 -10.03
C PHE A 255 15.70 3.43 -11.01
N LEU A 256 15.39 3.24 -12.31
CA LEU A 256 16.36 2.96 -13.36
C LEU A 256 17.38 4.09 -13.53
N PHE A 257 16.92 5.34 -13.41
CA PHE A 257 17.79 6.51 -13.45
C PHE A 257 18.78 6.52 -12.27
N SER A 258 18.32 6.12 -11.08
CA SER A 258 19.20 5.94 -9.92
C SER A 258 20.24 4.85 -10.15
N LEU A 259 19.85 3.72 -10.74
CA LEU A 259 20.77 2.62 -11.09
C LEU A 259 21.80 3.03 -12.15
N TYR A 260 21.37 3.74 -13.19
CA TYR A 260 22.24 4.22 -14.26
C TYR A 260 23.31 5.18 -13.73
N ARG A 261 22.94 6.11 -12.85
CA ARG A 261 23.91 7.01 -12.20
C ARG A 261 24.91 6.27 -11.32
N GLN A 262 24.47 5.18 -10.69
CA GLN A 262 25.33 4.38 -9.83
C GLN A 262 26.39 3.60 -10.63
N GLN A 263 26.01 3.02 -11.78
CA GLN A 263 26.97 2.36 -12.68
C GLN A 263 28.03 3.31 -13.23
N ARG A 264 27.63 4.55 -13.59
CA ARG A 264 28.57 5.57 -14.06
C ARG A 264 29.56 6.03 -13.00
N SER A 265 29.16 6.08 -11.72
CA SER A 265 30.05 6.44 -10.62
C SER A 265 31.08 5.36 -10.30
N ILE A 266 30.79 4.10 -10.61
CA ILE A 266 31.72 2.96 -10.42
C ILE A 266 32.71 2.89 -11.58
N ALA A 267 32.30 3.26 -12.80
CA ALA A 267 33.15 3.29 -13.99
C ALA A 267 34.12 4.49 -14.06
N SER A 268 34.01 5.45 -13.14
CA SER A 268 34.86 6.65 -13.06
C SER A 268 35.90 6.61 -11.93
N ILE A 269 36.08 5.44 -11.30
CA ILE A 269 37.14 5.13 -10.32
C ILE A 269 38.07 4.11 -10.99
#